data_AF-A0AAY5ETM6-F1
#
_entry.id   AF-A0AAY5ETM6-F1
#
_cell.length_a   1.000
_cell.length_b   1.000
_cell.length_c   1.000
_cell.angle_alpha   90.00
_cell.angle_beta   90.00
_cell.angle_gamma   90.00
#
_symmetry.space_group_name_H-M   'P 1'
#
loop_
_entity.id
_entity.type
_entity.pdbx_description
1 polymer ?
#
loop_
_entity_poly.entity_id
_entity_poly.type
_entity_poly.pdbx_seq_one_letter_code
_entity_poly.pdbx_strand_id
1 'polypeptide(L)'
;MERPGMPSGARMPHQGAPMGPPGPPYGGSPAVRPGLTNPAMEANRKRPVPSQQQLPQQQQQQQAVQNRNRKKPVGFPGASEMPGRQMDMRELYVDDVEEHGVITMFALPPRAYMDLLAFERKLDQTIMRKRVDIQEALKRPMKQKRKLRLYISNTFNPAKADAEDSDGSIASWELRVEGKLLDDPGKVKRKFSSFFKSLVIELDKDLYGPDNHLVEWHRTATTQETDGFQVKRPGDVNVRCTLLLMLDYQPPQFKLDPRLARLLGIHTQTRSCIIQALWQYVKTNKLQDSHDKEYINCDKYFQQIFDCPRLKFSEIPQRLTNLLLPPDPIVINHVISVDPNDQKKTACYDIDVEVEDPLKAQMSNFLLSTANQQEIASLDNKIHETIESINQLKIQRDFMLSFSRDPKGYIQDWLKSQSRDLRLMTDVIGNPDEERRAEFYYQPWSQEAVSRYFYCKIQQRRQELEQALALRNT
;
A
#
# COMPACT_ATOMS: atom_id res chain seq x y z
N MET A 1 -32.69 24.07 -31.81
CA MET A 1 -32.98 25.25 -30.98
C MET A 1 -32.12 25.20 -29.70
N GLU A 2 -30.79 25.28 -29.74
CA GLU A 2 -29.83 26.17 -30.43
C GLU A 2 -29.37 27.37 -29.59
N ARG A 3 -28.06 27.63 -29.65
CA ARG A 3 -27.44 28.93 -29.38
C ARG A 3 -27.28 29.68 -30.72
N PRO A 4 -27.41 31.00 -30.71
CA PRO A 4 -26.27 31.88 -31.04
C PRO A 4 -26.02 32.90 -29.91
N GLY A 5 -24.99 33.75 -29.90
CA GLY A 5 -23.87 33.95 -30.83
C GLY A 5 -23.34 35.40 -30.75
N MET A 6 -22.02 35.62 -30.66
CA MET A 6 -21.42 36.97 -30.70
C MET A 6 -21.17 37.43 -32.16
N PRO A 7 -20.93 38.73 -32.44
CA PRO A 7 -19.52 39.17 -32.57
C PRO A 7 -19.21 40.67 -32.23
N SER A 8 -17.90 40.97 -32.16
CA SER A 8 -17.11 42.22 -32.43
C SER A 8 -17.80 43.61 -32.54
N GLY A 9 -17.23 44.75 -32.08
CA GLY A 9 -15.88 45.13 -31.59
C GLY A 9 -15.81 46.68 -31.44
N ALA A 10 -14.70 47.45 -31.38
CA ALA A 10 -13.23 47.24 -31.25
C ALA A 10 -12.51 48.62 -31.06
N ARG A 11 -11.15 48.65 -31.08
CA ARG A 11 -10.20 49.80 -31.21
C ARG A 11 -9.60 50.43 -29.91
N MET A 12 -8.28 50.67 -29.94
CA MET A 12 -7.40 51.23 -28.87
C MET A 12 -7.12 52.74 -29.10
N PRO A 13 -6.51 53.50 -28.14
CA PRO A 13 -5.04 53.62 -28.13
C PRO A 13 -4.31 53.92 -26.78
N HIS A 14 -3.02 53.51 -26.75
CA HIS A 14 -1.83 54.14 -26.12
C HIS A 14 -1.50 54.17 -24.60
N GLN A 15 -0.22 53.78 -24.36
CA GLN A 15 0.81 54.42 -23.49
C GLN A 15 0.84 54.16 -21.97
N GLY A 16 2.06 53.96 -21.43
CA GLY A 16 2.38 54.03 -19.99
C GLY A 16 3.16 52.83 -19.43
N ALA A 17 4.44 53.03 -19.09
CA ALA A 17 5.25 52.09 -18.29
C ALA A 17 6.37 52.84 -17.53
N PRO A 18 6.59 52.56 -16.24
CA PRO A 18 7.86 52.89 -15.61
C PRO A 18 8.45 51.81 -14.67
N MET A 19 9.74 51.53 -14.89
CA MET A 19 10.86 51.53 -13.92
C MET A 19 10.77 50.75 -12.58
N GLY A 20 11.81 49.96 -12.32
CA GLY A 20 12.23 49.52 -10.97
C GLY A 20 13.62 50.07 -10.57
N PRO A 21 13.95 50.19 -9.27
CA PRO A 21 15.21 50.75 -8.77
C PRO A 21 16.38 49.73 -8.65
N PRO A 22 17.65 50.19 -8.45
CA PRO A 22 18.85 49.41 -8.77
C PRO A 22 19.67 48.86 -7.58
N GLY A 23 20.72 48.06 -7.88
CA GLY A 23 21.76 47.63 -6.94
C GLY A 23 23.16 48.23 -7.21
N PRO A 24 24.11 48.17 -6.24
CA PRO A 24 25.42 48.84 -6.31
C PRO A 24 26.58 47.98 -6.92
N PRO A 25 27.77 48.56 -7.23
CA PRO A 25 28.68 47.99 -8.26
C PRO A 25 30.12 47.58 -7.84
N TYR A 26 30.69 46.72 -8.70
CA TYR A 26 32.09 46.41 -9.08
C TYR A 26 33.36 46.93 -8.36
N GLY A 27 34.32 45.99 -8.25
CA GLY A 27 35.79 46.18 -8.27
C GLY A 27 36.51 44.90 -7.82
N GLY A 28 37.67 44.45 -8.32
CA GLY A 28 38.52 44.84 -9.46
C GLY A 28 39.76 43.90 -9.55
N SER A 29 40.29 43.60 -10.74
CA SER A 29 41.38 42.60 -10.94
C SER A 29 42.80 43.22 -10.92
N PRO A 30 43.86 42.42 -10.62
CA PRO A 30 44.95 42.29 -11.61
C PRO A 30 45.71 40.94 -11.66
N ALA A 31 45.75 40.35 -12.87
CA ALA A 31 46.93 39.93 -13.65
C ALA A 31 48.22 39.26 -13.05
N VAL A 32 48.51 38.04 -13.58
CA VAL A 32 49.74 37.66 -14.36
C VAL A 32 51.08 37.22 -13.70
N ARG A 33 51.52 35.96 -13.97
CA ARG A 33 52.81 35.47 -14.56
C ARG A 33 53.08 33.95 -14.29
N PRO A 34 54.01 33.27 -15.03
CA PRO A 34 53.90 31.81 -15.28
C PRO A 34 55.21 30.96 -15.21
N GLY A 35 55.12 29.65 -15.50
CA GLY A 35 56.12 28.95 -16.35
C GLY A 35 56.68 27.59 -15.89
N LEU A 36 57.26 26.86 -16.86
CA LEU A 36 58.26 25.74 -16.73
C LEU A 36 57.78 24.40 -16.11
N THR A 37 58.24 23.20 -16.52
CA THR A 37 58.63 22.64 -17.86
C THR A 37 58.60 21.10 -17.78
N ASN A 38 58.37 20.40 -18.90
CA ASN A 38 58.59 18.94 -19.06
C ASN A 38 60.07 18.68 -19.47
N PRO A 39 60.67 17.48 -19.31
CA PRO A 39 60.48 16.43 -20.33
C PRO A 39 60.67 14.93 -19.95
N ALA A 40 59.96 14.08 -20.72
CA ALA A 40 60.34 12.78 -21.35
C ALA A 40 61.40 11.80 -20.76
N MET A 41 61.07 10.49 -20.84
CA MET A 41 61.77 9.53 -21.73
C MET A 41 60.94 8.25 -21.98
N GLU A 42 61.13 7.60 -23.14
CA GLU A 42 60.55 6.29 -23.51
C GLU A 42 61.63 5.23 -23.82
N ALA A 43 61.35 3.96 -23.51
CA ALA A 43 62.10 2.78 -23.97
C ALA A 43 61.16 1.59 -24.28
N ASN A 44 61.68 0.50 -24.87
CA ASN A 44 60.92 -0.33 -25.82
C ASN A 44 61.44 -1.80 -25.88
N ARG A 45 60.69 -2.68 -26.56
CA ARG A 45 60.94 -4.10 -26.93
C ARG A 45 60.48 -5.11 -25.85
N LYS A 46 59.56 -6.08 -26.08
CA LYS A 46 59.30 -7.10 -27.16
C LYS A 46 60.36 -8.22 -27.16
N ARG A 47 60.07 -9.53 -27.16
CA ARG A 47 58.82 -10.39 -27.13
C ARG A 47 59.23 -11.79 -26.53
N PRO A 48 58.44 -12.93 -26.49
CA PRO A 48 57.24 -13.32 -27.24
C PRO A 48 56.06 -13.93 -26.39
N VAL A 49 55.80 -15.25 -26.49
CA VAL A 49 54.61 -16.08 -26.10
C VAL A 49 55.00 -17.59 -26.23
N PRO A 50 54.21 -18.65 -25.88
CA PRO A 50 52.73 -18.72 -25.70
C PRO A 50 52.16 -19.59 -24.54
N SER A 51 50.87 -19.39 -24.23
CA SER A 51 49.83 -20.45 -24.08
C SER A 51 48.45 -19.80 -23.85
N GLN A 52 47.36 -20.57 -23.98
CA GLN A 52 45.98 -20.06 -24.06
C GLN A 52 45.15 -20.34 -22.79
N GLN A 53 44.31 -19.38 -22.39
CA GLN A 53 42.91 -19.61 -22.03
C GLN A 53 42.14 -18.27 -22.04
N GLN A 54 40.83 -18.31 -22.33
CA GLN A 54 40.00 -17.12 -22.58
C GLN A 54 38.90 -16.98 -21.52
N LEU A 55 38.77 -15.79 -20.94
CA LEU A 55 37.50 -15.27 -20.39
C LEU A 55 37.32 -13.81 -20.86
N PRO A 56 36.09 -13.35 -21.16
CA PRO A 56 35.86 -11.97 -21.60
C PRO A 56 36.11 -10.93 -20.50
N GLN A 57 36.61 -9.75 -20.91
CA GLN A 57 36.97 -8.65 -20.02
C GLN A 57 35.84 -7.60 -19.94
N GLN A 58 35.57 -7.08 -18.74
CA GLN A 58 34.74 -5.89 -18.58
C GLN A 58 35.58 -4.61 -18.75
N GLN A 59 35.05 -3.69 -19.55
CA GLN A 59 35.12 -2.25 -19.30
C GLN A 59 33.65 -1.75 -19.25
N GLN A 60 33.29 -0.70 -18.51
CA GLN A 60 34.12 0.43 -18.13
C GLN A 60 33.89 0.92 -16.68
N GLN A 61 34.91 1.56 -16.13
CA GLN A 61 34.95 2.34 -14.89
C GLN A 61 34.21 3.69 -15.07
N GLN A 62 33.91 4.55 -14.06
CA GLN A 62 34.18 4.61 -12.61
C GLN A 62 33.24 5.67 -12.00
N GLN A 63 32.90 5.56 -10.70
CA GLN A 63 33.31 6.54 -9.67
C GLN A 63 32.67 6.27 -8.30
N ALA A 64 33.54 5.91 -7.35
CA ALA A 64 33.45 6.21 -5.92
C ALA A 64 34.89 6.67 -5.53
N VAL A 65 35.21 7.22 -4.35
CA VAL A 65 34.56 7.22 -3.04
C VAL A 65 34.88 8.54 -2.35
N GLN A 66 33.92 9.17 -1.65
CA GLN A 66 34.27 9.94 -0.45
C GLN A 66 33.10 10.06 0.54
N ASN A 67 32.95 9.07 1.42
CA ASN A 67 32.38 9.32 2.75
C ASN A 67 32.95 8.35 3.79
N ARG A 68 33.10 8.80 5.04
CA ARG A 68 34.01 8.18 6.02
C ARG A 68 33.26 7.49 7.15
N ASN A 69 33.64 6.25 7.41
CA ASN A 69 33.03 5.36 8.40
C ASN A 69 32.99 5.97 9.83
N ARG A 70 31.83 5.91 10.51
CA ARG A 70 31.72 6.15 11.97
C ARG A 70 30.76 5.11 12.57
N LYS A 71 31.28 4.25 13.46
CA LYS A 71 30.55 3.11 14.04
C LYS A 71 29.43 3.56 14.99
N LYS A 72 28.31 2.84 15.02
CA LYS A 72 27.35 2.80 16.14
C LYS A 72 27.58 1.53 16.99
N PRO A 73 27.33 1.56 18.32
CA PRO A 73 27.28 0.36 19.16
C PRO A 73 25.95 -0.41 18.96
N VAL A 74 25.86 -1.61 19.53
CA VAL A 74 24.74 -2.57 19.36
C VAL A 74 23.92 -2.68 20.64
N GLY A 75 22.59 -2.73 20.53
CA GLY A 75 21.68 -3.06 21.65
C GLY A 75 20.20 -3.05 21.26
N PHE A 76 19.46 -4.06 21.73
CA PHE A 76 18.00 -4.24 21.69
C PHE A 76 17.26 -4.27 20.32
N PRO A 77 16.72 -5.43 19.91
CA PRO A 77 15.66 -5.52 18.90
C PRO A 77 14.26 -5.44 19.57
N GLY A 78 13.36 -4.59 19.09
CA GLY A 78 12.00 -4.52 19.69
C GLY A 78 11.14 -3.29 19.41
N ALA A 79 11.38 -2.52 18.35
CA ALA A 79 10.49 -1.43 17.94
C ALA A 79 10.21 -1.54 16.44
N SER A 80 8.95 -1.82 16.08
CA SER A 80 8.49 -1.72 14.69
C SER A 80 8.41 -0.24 14.31
N GLU A 81 8.95 0.14 13.17
CA GLU A 81 8.84 1.50 12.64
C GLU A 81 7.39 1.80 12.26
N MET A 82 6.65 2.39 13.21
CA MET A 82 5.40 3.07 12.91
C MET A 82 5.71 4.22 11.95
N PRO A 83 5.01 4.34 10.80
CA PRO A 83 5.20 5.50 9.92
C PRO A 83 4.90 6.76 10.74
N GLY A 84 5.80 7.74 10.67
CA GLY A 84 5.74 8.94 11.49
C GLY A 84 4.37 9.61 11.35
N ARG A 85 3.61 9.64 12.45
CA ARG A 85 2.33 10.34 12.51
C ARG A 85 2.62 11.83 12.42
N GLN A 86 2.61 12.35 11.20
CA GLN A 86 2.67 13.78 10.92
C GLN A 86 1.53 14.43 11.72
N MET A 87 1.89 15.14 12.80
CA MET A 87 0.91 15.83 13.62
C MET A 87 0.22 16.86 12.75
N ASP A 88 -1.11 16.83 12.73
CA ASP A 88 -1.87 17.81 12.00
C ASP A 88 -1.75 19.14 12.74
N MET A 89 -1.09 20.12 12.11
CA MET A 89 -0.95 21.47 12.66
C MET A 89 -2.31 22.11 12.97
N ARG A 90 -3.40 21.64 12.34
CA ARG A 90 -4.78 22.05 12.66
C ARG A 90 -5.21 21.66 14.08
N GLU A 91 -4.68 20.58 14.68
CA GLU A 91 -5.01 20.19 16.06
C GLU A 91 -4.44 21.20 17.07
N LEU A 92 -3.19 21.65 16.87
CA LEU A 92 -2.55 22.68 17.72
C LEU A 92 -3.35 24.00 17.74
N TYR A 93 -3.82 24.46 16.57
CA TYR A 93 -4.64 25.68 16.47
C TYR A 93 -6.05 25.57 17.06
N VAL A 94 -6.50 24.39 17.50
CA VAL A 94 -7.76 24.25 18.24
C VAL A 94 -7.52 24.47 19.73
N ASP A 95 -6.52 23.80 20.31
CA ASP A 95 -6.17 23.93 21.72
C ASP A 95 -5.68 25.36 22.05
N ASP A 96 -4.82 25.96 21.22
CA ASP A 96 -4.36 27.36 21.38
C ASP A 96 -5.52 28.38 21.34
N VAL A 97 -6.60 28.08 20.60
CA VAL A 97 -7.78 28.96 20.46
C VAL A 97 -8.79 28.77 21.61
N GLU A 98 -8.77 27.64 22.30
CA GLU A 98 -9.55 27.43 23.53
C GLU A 98 -8.84 27.99 24.77
N GLU A 99 -7.51 27.83 24.91
CA GLU A 99 -6.77 28.35 26.08
C GLU A 99 -6.57 29.88 26.01
N HIS A 100 -6.28 30.43 24.82
CA HIS A 100 -6.20 31.87 24.62
C HIS A 100 -7.49 32.39 23.97
N GLY A 101 -8.34 33.08 24.74
CA GLY A 101 -9.64 33.64 24.33
C GLY A 101 -9.58 34.75 23.27
N VAL A 102 -9.10 34.41 22.07
CA VAL A 102 -8.52 35.32 21.07
C VAL A 102 -9.47 35.63 19.90
N ILE A 103 -10.54 34.84 19.72
CA ILE A 103 -11.53 35.00 18.62
C ILE A 103 -12.99 35.10 19.14
N THR A 104 -13.19 35.67 20.34
CA THR A 104 -14.53 35.79 20.97
C THR A 104 -15.17 37.18 20.84
N MET A 105 -14.46 38.20 20.35
CA MET A 105 -14.94 39.60 20.39
C MET A 105 -14.72 40.40 19.08
N PHE A 106 -15.32 39.95 17.97
CA PHE A 106 -16.44 40.65 17.30
C PHE A 106 -16.87 39.94 15.99
N ALA A 107 -18.16 40.07 15.65
CA ALA A 107 -18.77 39.86 14.33
C ALA A 107 -18.46 38.54 13.56
N LEU A 108 -19.33 37.55 13.77
CA LEU A 108 -20.07 36.72 12.78
C LEU A 108 -19.47 35.65 11.82
N PRO A 109 -18.37 35.78 11.04
CA PRO A 109 -17.84 34.63 10.30
C PRO A 109 -17.13 33.51 11.10
N PRO A 110 -16.54 33.71 12.31
CA PRO A 110 -15.75 32.65 12.96
C PRO A 110 -16.52 31.35 13.19
N ARG A 111 -17.79 31.45 13.61
CA ARG A 111 -18.60 30.27 13.95
C ARG A 111 -18.84 29.36 12.74
N ALA A 112 -19.21 29.92 11.59
CA ALA A 112 -19.44 29.15 10.38
C ALA A 112 -18.15 28.44 9.88
N TYR A 113 -16.99 29.09 10.04
CA TYR A 113 -15.70 28.47 9.71
C TYR A 113 -15.33 27.34 10.69
N MET A 114 -15.54 27.54 12.01
CA MET A 114 -15.32 26.49 13.00
C MET A 114 -16.30 25.31 12.85
N ASP A 115 -17.56 25.57 12.50
CA ASP A 115 -18.55 24.54 12.19
C ASP A 115 -18.14 23.74 10.93
N LEU A 116 -17.55 24.40 9.92
CA LEU A 116 -16.96 23.74 8.73
C LEU A 116 -15.74 22.88 9.10
N LEU A 117 -14.79 23.36 9.91
CA LEU A 117 -13.66 22.57 10.43
C LEU A 117 -14.11 21.37 11.29
N ALA A 118 -15.22 21.51 12.01
CA ALA A 118 -15.83 20.43 12.78
C ALA A 118 -16.61 19.43 11.90
N PHE A 119 -17.04 19.83 10.71
CA PHE A 119 -17.62 18.96 9.69
C PHE A 119 -16.53 18.22 8.89
N GLU A 120 -15.51 18.92 8.42
CA GLU A 120 -14.33 18.38 7.74
C GLU A 120 -13.70 17.23 8.53
N ARG A 121 -13.35 17.46 9.80
CA ARG A 121 -12.80 16.41 10.69
C ARG A 121 -13.70 15.17 10.80
N LYS A 122 -15.03 15.31 10.77
CA LYS A 122 -15.99 14.18 10.79
C LYS A 122 -16.12 13.49 9.44
N LEU A 123 -15.99 14.25 8.35
CA LEU A 123 -15.95 13.74 6.98
C LEU A 123 -14.71 12.87 6.80
N ASP A 124 -13.53 13.38 7.13
CA ASP A 124 -12.25 12.68 6.95
C ASP A 124 -12.11 11.44 7.85
N GLN A 125 -12.53 11.52 9.11
CA GLN A 125 -12.65 10.35 9.97
C GLN A 125 -13.57 9.28 9.35
N THR A 126 -14.63 9.69 8.67
CA THR A 126 -15.57 8.78 7.99
C THR A 126 -15.00 8.21 6.69
N ILE A 127 -14.32 9.03 5.88
CA ILE A 127 -13.62 8.61 4.66
C ILE A 127 -12.51 7.63 5.00
N MET A 128 -11.65 7.95 5.98
CA MET A 128 -10.54 7.09 6.39
C MET A 128 -11.03 5.78 7.00
N ARG A 129 -12.06 5.81 7.85
CA ARG A 129 -12.75 4.59 8.32
C ARG A 129 -13.27 3.77 7.15
N LYS A 130 -13.97 4.36 6.18
CA LYS A 130 -14.51 3.63 5.02
C LYS A 130 -13.41 3.10 4.10
N ARG A 131 -12.29 3.81 3.96
CA ARG A 131 -11.08 3.35 3.26
C ARG A 131 -10.50 2.10 3.92
N VAL A 132 -10.46 2.05 5.26
CA VAL A 132 -10.05 0.85 6.02
C VAL A 132 -11.09 -0.27 5.93
N ASP A 133 -12.39 0.01 6.06
CA ASP A 133 -13.48 -0.96 5.88
C ASP A 133 -13.37 -1.68 4.52
N ILE A 134 -13.17 -0.90 3.44
CA ILE A 134 -13.00 -1.41 2.08
C ILE A 134 -11.69 -2.20 1.94
N GLN A 135 -10.59 -1.73 2.54
CA GLN A 135 -9.33 -2.46 2.54
C GLN A 135 -9.40 -3.79 3.31
N GLU A 136 -10.26 -3.92 4.32
CA GLU A 136 -10.53 -5.20 4.96
C GLU A 136 -11.46 -6.09 4.13
N ALA A 137 -12.54 -5.52 3.56
CA ALA A 137 -13.46 -6.23 2.68
C ALA A 137 -12.72 -6.89 1.49
N LEU A 138 -11.80 -6.17 0.85
CA LEU A 138 -10.98 -6.67 -0.26
C LEU A 138 -10.01 -7.80 0.10
N LYS A 139 -9.72 -8.04 1.38
CA LYS A 139 -8.95 -9.23 1.84
C LYS A 139 -9.78 -10.51 1.77
N ARG A 140 -11.11 -10.39 1.70
CA ARG A 140 -12.05 -11.52 1.64
C ARG A 140 -12.40 -11.79 0.16
N PRO A 141 -12.41 -13.05 -0.31
CA PRO A 141 -12.74 -13.34 -1.72
C PRO A 141 -14.18 -12.94 -2.08
N MET A 142 -14.32 -11.82 -2.82
CA MET A 142 -15.60 -11.37 -3.37
C MET A 142 -15.90 -12.14 -4.66
N LYS A 143 -16.62 -13.25 -4.53
CA LYS A 143 -17.04 -14.12 -5.64
C LYS A 143 -18.56 -14.21 -5.70
N GLN A 144 -19.09 -14.28 -6.92
CA GLN A 144 -20.50 -14.48 -7.23
C GLN A 144 -20.67 -15.74 -8.06
N LYS A 145 -21.75 -16.51 -7.83
CA LYS A 145 -22.07 -17.66 -8.67
C LYS A 145 -22.74 -17.23 -9.98
N ARG A 146 -22.41 -17.92 -11.07
CA ARG A 146 -23.01 -17.78 -12.41
C ARG A 146 -23.10 -19.15 -13.08
N LYS A 147 -24.01 -19.26 -14.04
CA LYS A 147 -24.14 -20.45 -14.90
C LYS A 147 -23.16 -20.38 -16.07
N LEU A 148 -22.26 -21.34 -16.15
CA LEU A 148 -21.45 -21.63 -17.33
C LEU A 148 -22.16 -22.71 -18.13
N ARG A 149 -22.63 -22.39 -19.34
CA ARG A 149 -23.25 -23.38 -20.23
C ARG A 149 -22.17 -24.07 -21.05
N LEU A 150 -22.05 -25.38 -20.85
CA LEU A 150 -21.26 -26.30 -21.65
C LEU A 150 -22.08 -26.77 -22.85
N TYR A 151 -21.44 -26.86 -24.00
CA TYR A 151 -21.99 -27.39 -25.25
C TYR A 151 -21.12 -28.57 -25.70
N ILE A 152 -21.71 -29.75 -25.84
CA ILE A 152 -21.05 -30.95 -26.35
C ILE A 152 -21.72 -31.33 -27.67
N SER A 153 -20.95 -31.42 -28.75
CA SER A 153 -21.44 -31.81 -30.08
C SER A 153 -20.50 -32.77 -30.78
N ASN A 154 -21.07 -33.79 -31.42
CA ASN A 154 -20.38 -34.76 -32.27
C ASN A 154 -20.66 -34.48 -33.76
N THR A 155 -19.62 -34.50 -34.58
CA THR A 155 -19.72 -34.46 -36.06
C THR A 155 -19.06 -35.71 -36.63
N PHE A 156 -19.74 -36.45 -37.51
CA PHE A 156 -19.17 -37.64 -38.16
C PHE A 156 -18.87 -37.37 -39.63
N ASN A 157 -17.63 -37.65 -40.02
CA ASN A 157 -17.16 -37.55 -41.40
C ASN A 157 -17.03 -38.98 -41.95
N PRO A 158 -17.95 -39.43 -42.83
CA PRO A 158 -17.86 -40.75 -43.45
C PRO A 158 -16.66 -40.81 -44.41
N ALA A 159 -16.15 -42.02 -44.64
CA ALA A 159 -15.15 -42.27 -45.67
C ALA A 159 -15.72 -41.97 -47.06
N LYS A 160 -15.00 -41.21 -47.87
CA LYS A 160 -15.25 -41.12 -49.32
C LYS A 160 -14.55 -42.29 -50.00
N ALA A 161 -15.27 -42.98 -50.89
CA ALA A 161 -14.70 -44.05 -51.73
C ALA A 161 -13.87 -43.49 -52.89
N ASP A 162 -14.31 -42.36 -53.46
CA ASP A 162 -13.79 -41.84 -54.73
C ASP A 162 -12.77 -40.71 -54.50
N ALA A 163 -11.49 -41.08 -54.43
CA ALA A 163 -10.35 -40.19 -54.52
C ALA A 163 -9.25 -40.87 -55.35
N GLU A 164 -9.10 -40.47 -56.62
CA GLU A 164 -8.17 -41.13 -57.57
C GLU A 164 -6.68 -40.87 -57.23
N ASP A 165 -6.38 -39.86 -56.40
CA ASP A 165 -5.04 -39.53 -55.89
C ASP A 165 -4.79 -40.08 -54.47
N SER A 166 -4.55 -41.39 -54.38
CA SER A 166 -3.63 -42.07 -53.44
C SER A 166 -3.56 -41.65 -51.93
N ASP A 167 -4.66 -41.24 -51.30
CA ASP A 167 -4.86 -41.53 -49.86
C ASP A 167 -6.36 -41.70 -49.51
N GLY A 168 -6.71 -42.87 -48.98
CA GLY A 168 -8.10 -43.25 -48.75
C GLY A 168 -8.66 -42.57 -47.49
N SER A 169 -9.63 -41.66 -47.66
CA SER A 169 -10.14 -40.87 -46.52
C SER A 169 -10.81 -41.74 -45.44
N ILE A 170 -10.13 -41.91 -44.30
CA ILE A 170 -10.60 -42.75 -43.19
C ILE A 170 -11.81 -42.10 -42.49
N ALA A 171 -12.86 -42.88 -42.26
CA ALA A 171 -14.04 -42.46 -41.50
C ALA A 171 -13.61 -41.95 -40.10
N SER A 172 -14.09 -40.77 -39.71
CA SER A 172 -13.63 -40.10 -38.50
C SER A 172 -14.68 -39.20 -37.85
N TRP A 173 -14.77 -39.28 -36.53
CA TRP A 173 -15.60 -38.39 -35.72
C TRP A 173 -14.78 -37.23 -35.14
N GLU A 174 -15.45 -36.11 -34.96
CA GLU A 174 -15.01 -34.95 -34.18
C GLU A 174 -15.96 -34.79 -32.99
N LEU A 175 -15.41 -34.85 -31.77
CA LEU A 175 -16.08 -34.41 -30.56
C LEU A 175 -15.63 -32.98 -30.27
N ARG A 176 -16.57 -32.07 -30.05
CA ARG A 176 -16.29 -30.71 -29.61
C ARG A 176 -16.95 -30.40 -28.27
N VAL A 177 -16.20 -29.70 -27.42
CA VAL A 177 -16.56 -29.31 -26.07
C VAL A 177 -16.32 -27.81 -25.96
N GLU A 178 -17.34 -27.01 -26.21
CA GLU A 178 -17.30 -25.54 -26.09
C GLU A 178 -18.02 -25.09 -24.81
N GLY A 179 -17.74 -23.88 -24.30
CA GLY A 179 -18.52 -23.35 -23.18
C GLY A 179 -18.58 -21.83 -23.11
N LYS A 180 -19.68 -21.32 -22.54
CA LYS A 180 -20.01 -19.89 -22.54
C LYS A 180 -20.68 -19.49 -21.23
N LEU A 181 -20.17 -18.43 -20.59
CA LEU A 181 -20.79 -17.87 -19.40
C LEU A 181 -22.15 -17.25 -19.77
N LEU A 182 -23.20 -17.62 -19.03
CA LEU A 182 -24.51 -16.96 -19.11
C LEU A 182 -24.48 -15.71 -18.23
N ASP A 183 -25.14 -14.65 -18.70
CA ASP A 183 -25.26 -13.35 -18.03
C ASP A 183 -23.91 -12.76 -17.56
N ASP A 184 -22.93 -12.73 -18.48
CA ASP A 184 -21.64 -12.06 -18.31
C ASP A 184 -21.82 -10.52 -18.32
N PRO A 185 -21.61 -9.80 -17.20
CA PRO A 185 -21.71 -8.35 -17.14
C PRO A 185 -20.39 -7.66 -17.55
N GLY A 186 -19.35 -8.42 -17.88
CA GLY A 186 -18.01 -7.92 -18.16
C GLY A 186 -17.84 -7.38 -19.57
N LYS A 187 -17.04 -6.32 -19.73
CA LYS A 187 -16.54 -5.87 -21.04
C LYS A 187 -15.51 -6.85 -21.66
N VAL A 188 -14.94 -7.74 -20.84
CA VAL A 188 -13.95 -8.75 -21.24
C VAL A 188 -14.51 -10.13 -20.93
N LYS A 189 -14.89 -10.87 -21.97
CA LYS A 189 -15.42 -12.23 -21.84
C LYS A 189 -14.33 -13.16 -21.31
N ARG A 190 -14.61 -13.86 -20.22
CA ARG A 190 -13.72 -14.91 -19.69
C ARG A 190 -13.83 -16.17 -20.56
N LYS A 191 -12.68 -16.77 -20.87
CA LYS A 191 -12.57 -17.98 -21.70
C LYS A 191 -13.10 -19.22 -20.96
N PHE A 192 -13.69 -20.17 -21.70
CA PHE A 192 -14.16 -21.45 -21.16
C PHE A 192 -13.11 -22.16 -20.30
N SER A 193 -11.91 -22.36 -20.84
CA SER A 193 -10.82 -23.05 -20.14
C SER A 193 -10.33 -22.32 -18.89
N SER A 194 -10.64 -21.02 -18.73
CA SER A 194 -10.22 -20.22 -17.57
C SER A 194 -10.91 -20.60 -16.25
N PHE A 195 -11.96 -21.42 -16.32
CA PHE A 195 -12.73 -21.95 -15.20
C PHE A 195 -12.29 -23.35 -14.75
N PHE A 196 -11.43 -24.04 -15.51
CA PHE A 196 -11.06 -25.44 -15.25
C PHE A 196 -9.55 -25.58 -14.99
N LYS A 197 -9.21 -26.44 -14.04
CA LYS A 197 -7.84 -26.87 -13.75
C LYS A 197 -7.42 -27.99 -14.69
N SER A 198 -8.34 -28.87 -15.06
CA SER A 198 -8.16 -29.85 -16.13
C SER A 198 -9.49 -30.28 -16.74
N LEU A 199 -9.37 -30.88 -17.92
CA LEU A 199 -10.41 -31.63 -18.63
C LEU A 199 -9.78 -32.97 -19.01
N VAL A 200 -10.44 -34.07 -18.68
CA VAL A 200 -10.10 -35.41 -19.19
C VAL A 200 -11.29 -35.93 -19.98
N ILE A 201 -11.03 -36.48 -21.16
CA ILE A 201 -12.01 -37.19 -21.97
C ILE A 201 -11.54 -38.65 -22.07
N GLU A 202 -12.27 -39.53 -21.40
CA GLU A 202 -12.11 -40.97 -21.47
C GLU A 202 -13.05 -41.50 -22.57
N LEU A 203 -12.51 -42.29 -23.49
CA LEU A 203 -13.19 -42.98 -24.58
C LEU A 203 -13.27 -44.48 -24.26
N ASP A 204 -14.09 -45.20 -25.01
CA ASP A 204 -14.20 -46.65 -24.83
C ASP A 204 -12.85 -47.37 -25.06
N LYS A 205 -12.33 -47.97 -23.98
CA LYS A 205 -10.98 -48.54 -23.90
C LYS A 205 -10.78 -49.73 -24.82
N ASP A 206 -11.84 -50.50 -25.06
CA ASP A 206 -11.78 -51.70 -25.90
C ASP A 206 -11.70 -51.33 -27.40
N LEU A 207 -12.09 -50.12 -27.78
CA LEU A 207 -11.99 -49.60 -29.16
C LEU A 207 -10.65 -48.91 -29.43
N TYR A 208 -10.11 -48.15 -28.48
CA TYR A 208 -8.91 -47.32 -28.68
C TYR A 208 -7.64 -47.82 -27.97
N GLY A 209 -7.74 -48.86 -27.15
CA GLY A 209 -6.61 -49.42 -26.40
C GLY A 209 -6.09 -48.50 -25.28
N PRO A 210 -5.15 -49.00 -24.46
CA PRO A 210 -4.71 -48.32 -23.24
C PRO A 210 -4.11 -46.93 -23.49
N ASP A 211 -3.46 -46.70 -24.62
CA ASP A 211 -2.67 -45.48 -24.85
C ASP A 211 -3.43 -44.37 -25.61
N ASN A 212 -4.50 -44.70 -26.34
CA ASN A 212 -5.25 -43.72 -27.15
C ASN A 212 -6.67 -43.41 -26.65
N HIS A 213 -7.22 -44.23 -25.74
CA HIS A 213 -8.57 -44.03 -25.20
C HIS A 213 -8.72 -42.78 -24.33
N LEU A 214 -7.64 -42.14 -23.89
CA LEU A 214 -7.70 -41.07 -22.89
C LEU A 214 -7.02 -39.79 -23.41
N VAL A 215 -7.71 -38.66 -23.29
CA VAL A 215 -7.24 -37.34 -23.75
C VAL A 215 -7.29 -36.36 -22.58
N GLU A 216 -6.12 -35.90 -22.13
CA GLU A 216 -5.99 -34.95 -21.02
C GLU A 216 -5.62 -33.54 -21.49
N TRP A 217 -6.25 -32.54 -20.89
CA TRP A 217 -5.78 -31.16 -20.88
C TRP A 217 -5.62 -30.68 -19.44
N HIS A 218 -4.42 -30.19 -19.11
CA HIS A 218 -4.06 -29.69 -17.79
C HIS A 218 -3.63 -28.22 -17.88
N ARG A 219 -4.26 -27.34 -17.07
CA ARG A 219 -3.94 -25.91 -17.05
C ARG A 219 -2.59 -25.67 -16.39
N THR A 220 -1.64 -25.09 -17.14
CA THR A 220 -0.37 -24.58 -16.61
C THR A 220 -0.34 -23.05 -16.65
N ALA A 221 0.62 -22.43 -15.95
CA ALA A 221 0.80 -20.98 -15.93
C ALA A 221 1.12 -20.35 -17.31
N THR A 222 1.45 -21.16 -18.32
CA THR A 222 1.76 -20.74 -19.70
C THR A 222 0.70 -21.20 -20.72
N THR A 223 -0.36 -21.88 -20.29
CA THR A 223 -1.41 -22.37 -21.19
C THR A 223 -2.27 -21.20 -21.70
N GLN A 224 -2.41 -21.08 -23.03
CA GLN A 224 -3.32 -20.11 -23.63
C GLN A 224 -4.79 -20.52 -23.38
N GLU A 225 -5.65 -19.56 -23.09
CA GLU A 225 -7.05 -19.83 -22.74
C GLU A 225 -7.96 -19.89 -23.97
N THR A 226 -8.71 -20.98 -24.11
CA THR A 226 -9.62 -21.25 -25.24
C THR A 226 -11.09 -21.25 -24.81
N ASP A 227 -12.00 -21.05 -25.76
CA ASP A 227 -13.46 -21.16 -25.55
C ASP A 227 -14.00 -22.60 -25.74
N GLY A 228 -13.13 -23.54 -26.12
CA GLY A 228 -13.48 -24.94 -26.28
C GLY A 228 -12.28 -25.82 -26.64
N PHE A 229 -12.56 -27.12 -26.77
CA PHE A 229 -11.63 -28.17 -27.19
C PHE A 229 -12.27 -29.01 -28.30
N GLN A 230 -11.45 -29.52 -29.21
CA GLN A 230 -11.85 -30.29 -30.39
C GLN A 230 -10.97 -31.54 -30.45
N VAL A 231 -11.57 -32.73 -30.44
CA VAL A 231 -10.89 -34.02 -30.49
C VAL A 231 -11.38 -34.78 -31.71
N LYS A 232 -10.47 -35.14 -32.62
CA LYS A 232 -10.77 -35.94 -33.80
C LYS A 232 -10.04 -37.29 -33.72
N ARG A 233 -10.75 -38.39 -33.98
CA ARG A 233 -10.19 -39.75 -34.08
C ARG A 233 -10.80 -40.50 -35.27
N PRO A 234 -10.10 -41.48 -35.86
CA PRO A 234 -10.72 -42.42 -36.79
C PRO A 234 -11.71 -43.34 -36.05
N GLY A 235 -12.71 -43.83 -36.78
CA GLY A 235 -13.73 -44.76 -36.28
C GLY A 235 -15.09 -44.54 -36.93
N ASP A 236 -15.79 -45.64 -37.18
CA ASP A 236 -17.09 -45.77 -37.86
C ASP A 236 -18.18 -46.38 -36.97
N VAL A 237 -17.86 -46.65 -35.69
CA VAL A 237 -18.76 -47.20 -34.67
C VAL A 237 -19.08 -46.14 -33.61
N ASN A 238 -20.28 -46.20 -33.01
CA ASN A 238 -20.67 -45.30 -31.91
C ASN A 238 -19.75 -45.48 -30.69
N VAL A 239 -19.13 -44.39 -30.23
CA VAL A 239 -18.17 -44.39 -29.12
C VAL A 239 -18.80 -43.78 -27.87
N ARG A 240 -18.77 -44.51 -26.75
CA ARG A 240 -19.10 -43.92 -25.44
C ARG A 240 -17.92 -43.10 -24.95
N CYS A 241 -18.19 -41.92 -24.38
CA CYS A 241 -17.16 -41.12 -23.73
C CYS A 241 -17.63 -40.51 -22.40
N THR A 242 -16.68 -40.38 -21.48
CA THR A 242 -16.86 -39.78 -20.16
C THR A 242 -16.00 -38.52 -20.12
N LEU A 243 -16.63 -37.36 -19.91
CA LEU A 243 -15.93 -36.10 -19.71
C LEU A 243 -15.81 -35.84 -18.21
N LEU A 244 -14.59 -35.69 -17.71
CA LEU A 244 -14.27 -35.36 -16.33
C LEU A 244 -13.71 -33.93 -16.29
N LEU A 245 -14.50 -32.98 -15.79
CA LEU A 245 -14.09 -31.57 -15.71
C LEU A 245 -13.72 -31.21 -14.26
N MET A 246 -12.45 -30.86 -14.01
CA MET A 246 -12.01 -30.34 -12.70
C MET A 246 -12.04 -28.82 -12.69
N LEU A 247 -12.93 -28.21 -11.89
CA LEU A 247 -13.03 -26.75 -11.73
C LEU A 247 -11.79 -26.16 -11.01
N ASP A 248 -11.35 -24.98 -11.44
CA ASP A 248 -10.27 -24.22 -10.80
C ASP A 248 -10.82 -23.27 -9.73
N TYR A 249 -11.05 -23.81 -8.53
CA TYR A 249 -11.51 -23.04 -7.38
C TYR A 249 -10.40 -22.12 -6.85
N GLN A 250 -10.66 -20.80 -6.83
CA GLN A 250 -9.72 -19.80 -6.32
C GLN A 250 -10.39 -18.90 -5.26
N PRO A 251 -10.08 -19.06 -3.96
CA PRO A 251 -9.07 -19.95 -3.39
C PRO A 251 -9.45 -21.44 -3.44
N PRO A 252 -8.48 -22.37 -3.33
CA PRO A 252 -8.74 -23.80 -3.40
C PRO A 252 -9.81 -24.29 -2.41
N GLN A 253 -10.82 -24.94 -2.97
CA GLN A 253 -11.80 -25.72 -2.22
C GLN A 253 -11.36 -27.19 -2.15
N PHE A 254 -11.82 -27.88 -1.11
CA PHE A 254 -11.50 -29.27 -0.81
C PHE A 254 -12.80 -30.01 -0.46
N LYS A 255 -12.88 -31.28 -0.86
CA LYS A 255 -13.94 -32.20 -0.41
C LYS A 255 -13.57 -32.73 0.97
N LEU A 256 -14.52 -32.75 1.89
CA LEU A 256 -14.29 -33.24 3.25
C LEU A 256 -14.49 -34.76 3.31
N ASP A 257 -13.75 -35.45 4.18
CA ASP A 257 -14.06 -36.83 4.57
C ASP A 257 -15.55 -36.99 4.91
N PRO A 258 -16.27 -38.05 4.48
CA PRO A 258 -17.71 -38.19 4.68
C PRO A 258 -18.21 -38.11 6.13
N ARG A 259 -17.36 -38.42 7.12
CA ARG A 259 -17.69 -38.38 8.55
C ARG A 259 -17.64 -36.93 9.03
N LEU A 260 -16.57 -36.20 8.66
CA LEU A 260 -16.41 -34.77 8.92
C LEU A 260 -17.44 -33.93 8.15
N ALA A 261 -17.71 -34.27 6.89
CA ALA A 261 -18.70 -33.60 6.05
C ALA A 261 -20.10 -33.65 6.66
N ARG A 262 -20.49 -34.82 7.17
CA ARG A 262 -21.77 -35.04 7.87
C ARG A 262 -21.83 -34.27 9.20
N LEU A 263 -20.71 -34.16 9.93
CA LEU A 263 -20.67 -33.45 11.21
C LEU A 263 -20.79 -31.93 11.05
N LEU A 264 -20.17 -31.35 10.02
CA LEU A 264 -20.19 -29.91 9.75
C LEU A 264 -21.37 -29.46 8.86
N GLY A 265 -22.04 -30.39 8.17
CA GLY A 265 -23.03 -30.07 7.13
C GLY A 265 -22.41 -29.50 5.84
N ILE A 266 -21.13 -29.80 5.58
CA ILE A 266 -20.33 -29.19 4.50
C ILE A 266 -19.69 -30.30 3.66
N HIS A 267 -20.00 -30.34 2.37
CA HIS A 267 -19.42 -31.34 1.45
C HIS A 267 -18.09 -30.88 0.82
N THR A 268 -18.06 -29.65 0.29
CA THR A 268 -16.89 -29.05 -0.38
C THR A 268 -16.79 -27.58 0.02
N GLN A 269 -15.62 -27.14 0.51
CA GLN A 269 -15.38 -25.75 0.95
C GLN A 269 -13.90 -25.37 0.97
N THR A 270 -13.60 -24.08 1.16
CA THR A 270 -12.22 -23.61 1.40
C THR A 270 -11.72 -24.07 2.78
N ARG A 271 -10.40 -24.32 2.93
CA ARG A 271 -9.78 -24.72 4.22
C ARG A 271 -10.12 -23.74 5.36
N SER A 272 -10.18 -22.45 5.08
CA SER A 272 -10.54 -21.41 6.06
C SER A 272 -11.99 -21.53 6.54
N CYS A 273 -12.95 -21.74 5.62
CA CYS A 273 -14.36 -21.98 5.97
C CYS A 273 -14.53 -23.26 6.81
N ILE A 274 -13.78 -24.32 6.49
CA ILE A 274 -13.84 -25.60 7.21
C ILE A 274 -13.31 -25.45 8.65
N ILE A 275 -12.21 -24.70 8.84
CA ILE A 275 -11.69 -24.40 10.19
C ILE A 275 -12.67 -23.51 10.97
N GLN A 276 -13.34 -22.55 10.32
CA GLN A 276 -14.39 -21.74 10.95
C GLN A 276 -15.61 -22.58 11.36
N ALA A 277 -16.03 -23.55 10.53
CA ALA A 277 -17.12 -24.46 10.85
C ALA A 277 -16.77 -25.42 12.01
N LEU A 278 -15.54 -25.97 12.02
CA LEU A 278 -15.00 -26.72 13.17
C LEU A 278 -15.03 -25.89 14.45
N TRP A 279 -14.60 -24.63 14.38
CA TRP A 279 -14.60 -23.73 15.54
C TRP A 279 -16.02 -23.38 16.02
N GLN A 280 -16.97 -23.20 15.09
CA GLN A 280 -18.37 -23.00 15.42
C GLN A 280 -18.99 -24.24 16.07
N TYR A 281 -18.65 -25.45 15.62
CA TYR A 281 -19.05 -26.71 16.26
C TYR A 281 -18.51 -26.82 17.69
N VAL A 282 -17.21 -26.55 17.89
CA VAL A 282 -16.54 -26.54 19.21
C VAL A 282 -17.21 -25.57 20.18
N LYS A 283 -17.53 -24.34 19.71
CA LYS A 283 -18.25 -23.35 20.52
C LYS A 283 -19.67 -23.77 20.87
N THR A 284 -20.43 -24.27 19.88
CA THR A 284 -21.84 -24.64 20.05
C THR A 284 -21.99 -25.79 21.05
N ASN A 285 -21.11 -26.79 20.97
CA ASN A 285 -21.09 -27.94 21.87
C ASN A 285 -20.23 -27.73 23.14
N LYS A 286 -19.68 -26.52 23.35
CA LYS A 286 -18.85 -26.14 24.51
C LYS A 286 -17.66 -27.08 24.76
N LEU A 287 -17.00 -27.53 23.70
CA LEU A 287 -15.89 -28.50 23.75
C LEU A 287 -14.52 -27.89 24.08
N GLN A 288 -14.42 -26.56 24.14
CA GLN A 288 -13.20 -25.89 24.62
C GLN A 288 -13.03 -26.11 26.12
N ASP A 289 -11.83 -26.46 26.56
CA ASP A 289 -11.52 -26.69 27.97
C ASP A 289 -11.68 -25.40 28.80
N SER A 290 -12.23 -25.52 30.02
CA SER A 290 -12.53 -24.39 30.90
C SER A 290 -11.29 -23.82 31.61
N HIS A 291 -10.27 -24.64 31.84
CA HIS A 291 -9.02 -24.25 32.51
C HIS A 291 -7.94 -23.89 31.48
N ASP A 292 -7.82 -24.69 30.42
CA ASP A 292 -6.77 -24.55 29.40
C ASP A 292 -7.36 -24.32 28.00
N LYS A 293 -7.66 -23.05 27.71
CA LYS A 293 -8.36 -22.61 26.50
C LYS A 293 -7.63 -22.92 25.18
N GLU A 294 -6.38 -23.39 25.21
CA GLU A 294 -5.70 -23.85 24.00
C GLU A 294 -6.18 -25.24 23.53
N TYR A 295 -6.80 -26.02 24.42
CA TYR A 295 -7.28 -27.38 24.13
C TYR A 295 -8.79 -27.48 23.96
N ILE A 296 -9.15 -28.48 23.16
CA ILE A 296 -10.50 -28.94 22.90
C ILE A 296 -10.58 -30.37 23.44
N ASN A 297 -11.56 -30.63 24.30
CA ASN A 297 -11.88 -31.96 24.79
C ASN A 297 -12.83 -32.59 23.76
N CYS A 298 -12.33 -33.57 23.02
CA CYS A 298 -13.03 -34.12 21.85
C CYS A 298 -14.26 -34.92 22.29
N ASP A 299 -15.42 -34.62 21.71
CA ASP A 299 -16.62 -35.45 21.87
C ASP A 299 -16.51 -36.77 21.09
N LYS A 300 -17.53 -37.64 21.21
CA LYS A 300 -17.60 -38.93 20.50
C LYS A 300 -17.47 -38.84 18.97
N TYR A 301 -17.72 -37.69 18.36
CA TYR A 301 -17.60 -37.50 16.90
C TYR A 301 -16.23 -36.93 16.53
N PHE A 302 -15.69 -35.98 17.30
CA PHE A 302 -14.32 -35.50 17.15
C PHE A 302 -13.29 -36.61 17.45
N GLN A 303 -13.51 -37.43 18.47
CA GLN A 303 -12.68 -38.61 18.76
C GLN A 303 -12.69 -39.59 17.59
N GLN A 304 -13.85 -39.80 16.95
CA GLN A 304 -13.94 -40.64 15.77
C GLN A 304 -13.20 -40.08 14.55
N ILE A 305 -13.18 -38.76 14.36
CA ILE A 305 -12.62 -38.11 13.15
C ILE A 305 -11.12 -37.83 13.27
N PHE A 306 -10.65 -37.47 14.47
CA PHE A 306 -9.26 -37.07 14.72
C PHE A 306 -8.45 -38.09 15.53
N ASP A 307 -9.04 -39.22 15.92
CA ASP A 307 -8.46 -40.32 16.69
C ASP A 307 -7.71 -39.87 17.96
N CYS A 308 -8.23 -38.83 18.63
CA CYS A 308 -7.66 -38.27 19.87
C CYS A 308 -8.75 -37.79 20.85
N PRO A 309 -8.57 -38.02 22.18
CA PRO A 309 -9.52 -37.59 23.21
C PRO A 309 -9.42 -36.09 23.55
N ARG A 310 -8.26 -35.47 23.27
CA ARG A 310 -7.98 -34.05 23.50
C ARG A 310 -7.09 -33.55 22.36
N LEU A 311 -7.37 -32.36 21.84
CA LEU A 311 -6.72 -31.78 20.67
C LEU A 311 -6.38 -30.31 20.93
N LYS A 312 -5.16 -29.87 20.61
CA LYS A 312 -4.79 -28.45 20.69
C LYS A 312 -5.26 -27.69 19.44
N PHE A 313 -5.75 -26.46 19.59
CA PHE A 313 -6.27 -25.67 18.45
C PHE A 313 -5.23 -25.48 17.33
N SER A 314 -3.95 -25.34 17.68
CA SER A 314 -2.83 -25.23 16.73
C SER A 314 -2.57 -26.49 15.89
N GLU A 315 -3.04 -27.67 16.33
CA GLU A 315 -2.89 -28.93 15.60
C GLU A 315 -4.00 -29.15 14.57
N ILE A 316 -5.16 -28.51 14.72
CA ILE A 316 -6.31 -28.67 13.82
C ILE A 316 -5.90 -28.50 12.34
N PRO A 317 -5.15 -27.47 11.92
CA PRO A 317 -4.79 -27.31 10.51
C PRO A 317 -3.96 -28.49 9.99
N GLN A 318 -3.06 -29.06 10.80
CA GLN A 318 -2.23 -30.19 10.42
C GLN A 318 -3.08 -31.46 10.31
N ARG A 319 -3.82 -31.82 11.38
CA ARG A 319 -4.70 -33.01 11.42
C ARG A 319 -5.74 -33.00 10.31
N LEU A 320 -6.32 -31.83 10.02
CA LEU A 320 -7.30 -31.64 8.94
C LEU A 320 -6.73 -31.96 7.55
N THR A 321 -5.41 -31.85 7.32
CA THR A 321 -4.79 -32.09 6.00
C THR A 321 -5.11 -33.47 5.44
N ASN A 322 -5.16 -34.50 6.29
CA ASN A 322 -5.46 -35.88 5.87
C ASN A 322 -6.96 -36.13 5.64
N LEU A 323 -7.82 -35.17 6.01
CA LEU A 323 -9.29 -35.22 5.89
C LEU A 323 -9.82 -34.30 4.78
N LEU A 324 -8.91 -33.65 4.04
CA LEU A 324 -9.20 -32.78 2.90
C LEU A 324 -8.77 -33.46 1.60
N LEU A 325 -9.76 -33.98 0.87
CA LEU A 325 -9.60 -34.59 -0.43
C LEU A 325 -9.70 -33.53 -1.54
N PRO A 326 -9.15 -33.78 -2.74
CA PRO A 326 -9.48 -32.96 -3.91
C PRO A 326 -11.01 -32.96 -4.14
N PRO A 327 -11.60 -31.85 -4.64
CA PRO A 327 -12.99 -31.84 -5.10
C PRO A 327 -13.24 -32.92 -6.17
N ASP A 328 -14.44 -33.50 -6.17
CA ASP A 328 -14.84 -34.43 -7.23
C ASP A 328 -14.89 -33.70 -8.59
N PRO A 329 -14.47 -34.37 -9.69
CA PRO A 329 -14.69 -33.85 -11.04
C PRO A 329 -16.18 -33.85 -11.38
N ILE A 330 -16.60 -32.93 -12.24
CA ILE A 330 -17.93 -32.99 -12.87
C ILE A 330 -17.84 -34.07 -13.95
N VAL A 331 -18.58 -35.16 -13.78
CA VAL A 331 -18.63 -36.30 -14.70
C VAL A 331 -19.84 -36.15 -15.62
N ILE A 332 -19.61 -36.14 -16.94
CA ILE A 332 -20.66 -36.09 -17.97
C ILE A 332 -20.47 -37.26 -18.93
N ASN A 333 -21.46 -38.15 -18.98
CA ASN A 333 -21.47 -39.28 -19.91
C ASN A 333 -22.12 -38.83 -21.23
N HIS A 334 -21.46 -39.11 -22.35
CA HIS A 334 -21.93 -38.80 -23.69
C HIS A 334 -21.70 -39.99 -24.63
N VAL A 335 -22.42 -40.01 -25.76
CA VAL A 335 -22.25 -41.04 -26.80
C VAL A 335 -22.07 -40.33 -28.12
N ILE A 336 -20.89 -40.50 -28.70
CA ILE A 336 -20.52 -40.03 -30.02
C ILE A 336 -21.24 -40.94 -31.02
N SER A 337 -22.36 -40.48 -31.55
CA SER A 337 -23.05 -41.18 -32.64
C SER A 337 -22.40 -40.88 -34.00
N VAL A 338 -22.34 -41.89 -34.86
CA VAL A 338 -21.98 -41.76 -36.29
C VAL A 338 -23.18 -41.47 -37.19
N ASP A 339 -24.41 -41.54 -36.66
CA ASP A 339 -25.65 -41.35 -37.44
C ASP A 339 -25.72 -39.93 -38.05
N PRO A 340 -25.88 -39.80 -39.39
CA PRO A 340 -25.99 -38.49 -40.05
C PRO A 340 -27.10 -37.58 -39.51
N ASN A 341 -28.16 -38.17 -38.95
CA ASN A 341 -29.29 -37.43 -38.35
C ASN A 341 -28.95 -36.80 -36.99
N ASP A 342 -27.98 -37.32 -36.25
CA ASP A 342 -27.66 -36.87 -34.88
C ASP A 342 -26.58 -35.79 -34.84
N GLN A 343 -25.89 -35.51 -35.96
CA GLN A 343 -24.83 -34.50 -36.09
C GLN A 343 -25.23 -33.05 -35.74
N LYS A 344 -26.51 -32.79 -35.44
CA LYS A 344 -27.05 -31.48 -35.04
C LYS A 344 -27.51 -31.44 -33.57
N LYS A 345 -27.37 -32.52 -32.80
CA LYS A 345 -27.78 -32.60 -31.40
C LYS A 345 -26.68 -32.12 -30.45
N THR A 346 -26.59 -30.81 -30.25
CA THR A 346 -25.71 -30.25 -29.21
C THR A 346 -26.31 -30.49 -27.81
N ALA A 347 -25.67 -31.34 -27.01
CA ALA A 347 -26.04 -31.52 -25.61
C ALA A 347 -25.58 -30.30 -24.79
N CYS A 348 -26.49 -29.76 -23.98
CA CYS A 348 -26.26 -28.54 -23.19
C CYS A 348 -26.30 -28.84 -21.69
N TYR A 349 -25.28 -28.42 -20.94
CA TYR A 349 -25.20 -28.62 -19.48
C TYR A 349 -24.85 -27.31 -18.77
N ASP A 350 -25.55 -26.99 -17.68
CA ASP A 350 -25.34 -25.74 -16.92
C ASP A 350 -24.59 -26.00 -15.61
N ILE A 351 -23.35 -25.50 -15.53
CA ILE A 351 -22.44 -25.65 -14.38
C ILE A 351 -22.43 -24.34 -13.56
N ASP A 352 -22.54 -24.42 -12.23
CA ASP A 352 -22.33 -23.25 -11.37
C ASP A 352 -20.84 -22.97 -11.18
N VAL A 353 -20.37 -21.79 -11.63
CA VAL A 353 -18.99 -21.32 -11.49
C VAL A 353 -18.90 -20.04 -10.68
N GLU A 354 -17.77 -19.84 -10.00
CA GLU A 354 -17.49 -18.65 -9.19
C GLU A 354 -16.70 -17.61 -9.99
N VAL A 355 -17.34 -16.46 -10.23
CA VAL A 355 -16.79 -15.31 -10.96
C VAL A 355 -16.41 -14.21 -9.95
N GLU A 356 -15.41 -13.39 -10.26
CA GLU A 356 -15.12 -12.19 -9.46
C GLU A 356 -16.33 -11.22 -9.48
N ASP A 357 -16.58 -10.56 -8.35
CA ASP A 357 -17.56 -9.48 -8.26
C ASP A 357 -16.99 -8.19 -8.88
N PRO A 358 -17.65 -7.55 -9.87
CA PRO A 358 -17.26 -6.23 -10.40
C PRO A 358 -17.06 -5.15 -9.34
N LEU A 359 -17.75 -5.23 -8.20
CA LEU A 359 -17.59 -4.34 -7.06
C LEU A 359 -16.15 -4.33 -6.51
N LYS A 360 -15.43 -5.46 -6.60
CA LYS A 360 -14.01 -5.58 -6.23
C LYS A 360 -13.13 -4.59 -6.99
N ALA A 361 -13.39 -4.41 -8.29
CA ALA A 361 -12.65 -3.46 -9.13
C ALA A 361 -13.01 -2.00 -8.78
N GLN A 362 -14.29 -1.72 -8.53
CA GLN A 362 -14.74 -0.38 -8.10
C GLN A 362 -14.11 0.01 -6.75
N MET A 363 -14.13 -0.90 -5.77
CA MET A 363 -13.48 -0.74 -4.47
C MET A 363 -11.96 -0.54 -4.59
N SER A 364 -11.28 -1.32 -5.44
CA SER A 364 -9.85 -1.14 -5.70
C SER A 364 -9.56 0.24 -6.30
N ASN A 365 -10.37 0.71 -7.24
CA ASN A 365 -10.22 2.03 -7.85
C ASN A 365 -10.45 3.16 -6.84
N PHE A 366 -11.38 3.01 -5.90
CA PHE A 366 -11.60 3.97 -4.81
C PHE A 366 -10.42 4.05 -3.81
N LEU A 367 -9.74 2.94 -3.52
CA LEU A 367 -8.53 2.98 -2.69
C LEU A 367 -7.34 3.66 -3.42
N LEU A 368 -7.26 3.45 -4.73
CA LEU A 368 -6.20 4.00 -5.61
C LEU A 368 -6.45 5.45 -6.03
N SER A 369 -7.68 5.96 -5.95
CA SER A 369 -7.99 7.34 -6.33
C SER A 369 -7.42 8.33 -5.32
N THR A 370 -6.27 8.91 -5.63
CA THR A 370 -5.65 10.08 -4.99
C THR A 370 -6.11 11.41 -5.62
N ALA A 371 -7.23 11.37 -6.35
CA ALA A 371 -7.79 12.53 -7.05
C ALA A 371 -7.94 13.73 -6.09
N ASN A 372 -7.58 14.91 -6.60
CA ASN A 372 -7.70 16.20 -5.92
C ASN A 372 -6.85 16.38 -4.63
N GLN A 373 -6.03 15.41 -4.21
CA GLN A 373 -5.15 15.59 -3.03
C GLN A 373 -4.18 16.78 -3.18
N GLN A 374 -3.68 17.03 -4.39
CA GLN A 374 -2.82 18.20 -4.69
C GLN A 374 -3.60 19.53 -4.65
N GLU A 375 -4.88 19.51 -5.05
CA GLU A 375 -5.76 20.67 -5.01
C GLU A 375 -6.11 21.03 -3.56
N ILE A 376 -6.48 20.03 -2.74
CA ILE A 376 -6.71 20.16 -1.29
C ILE A 376 -5.47 20.78 -0.62
N ALA A 377 -4.28 20.20 -0.80
CA ALA A 377 -3.05 20.74 -0.23
C ALA A 377 -2.74 22.19 -0.67
N SER A 378 -3.14 22.59 -1.88
CA SER A 378 -2.99 23.98 -2.35
C SER A 378 -4.01 24.94 -1.70
N LEU A 379 -5.22 24.47 -1.41
CA LEU A 379 -6.24 25.21 -0.67
C LEU A 379 -5.85 25.34 0.81
N ASP A 380 -5.30 24.29 1.41
CA ASP A 380 -4.81 24.24 2.78
C ASP A 380 -3.71 25.29 3.03
N ASN A 381 -2.71 25.34 2.15
CA ASN A 381 -1.64 26.36 2.22
C ASN A 381 -2.23 27.78 2.13
N LYS A 382 -3.18 28.01 1.22
CA LYS A 382 -3.85 29.31 1.06
C LYS A 382 -4.71 29.68 2.27
N ILE A 383 -5.35 28.71 2.92
CA ILE A 383 -6.05 28.90 4.20
C ILE A 383 -5.06 29.32 5.28
N HIS A 384 -3.90 28.65 5.37
CA HIS A 384 -2.85 28.98 6.34
C HIS A 384 -2.29 30.41 6.13
N GLU A 385 -1.89 30.77 4.91
CA GLU A 385 -1.46 32.13 4.54
C GLU A 385 -2.51 33.20 4.91
N THR A 386 -3.79 32.89 4.67
CA THR A 386 -4.90 33.81 4.99
C THR A 386 -5.09 33.96 6.51
N ILE A 387 -4.97 32.88 7.28
CA ILE A 387 -5.05 32.90 8.75
C ILE A 387 -3.88 33.68 9.36
N GLU A 388 -2.66 33.50 8.84
CA GLU A 388 -1.50 34.28 9.30
C GLU A 388 -1.70 35.78 9.04
N SER A 389 -2.14 36.15 7.83
CA SER A 389 -2.47 37.54 7.49
C SER A 389 -3.55 38.13 8.40
N ILE A 390 -4.61 37.38 8.71
CA ILE A 390 -5.65 37.78 9.67
C ILE A 390 -5.05 38.01 11.07
N ASN A 391 -4.13 37.15 11.53
CA ASN A 391 -3.50 37.30 12.84
C ASN A 391 -2.56 38.53 12.89
N GLN A 392 -1.73 38.74 11.86
CA GLN A 392 -0.89 39.93 11.74
C GLN A 392 -1.73 41.22 11.76
N LEU A 393 -2.82 41.27 10.99
CA LEU A 393 -3.75 42.40 10.98
C LEU A 393 -4.48 42.58 12.33
N LYS A 394 -4.82 41.49 13.03
CA LYS A 394 -5.39 41.56 14.37
C LYS A 394 -4.40 42.20 15.35
N ILE A 395 -3.14 41.76 15.36
CA ILE A 395 -2.09 42.31 16.25
C ILE A 395 -1.91 43.81 16.00
N GLN A 396 -1.84 44.23 14.74
CA GLN A 396 -1.75 45.66 14.37
C GLN A 396 -2.98 46.46 14.84
N ARG A 397 -4.20 45.94 14.60
CA ARG A 397 -5.46 46.57 15.04
C ARG A 397 -5.51 46.70 16.56
N ASP A 398 -5.19 45.64 17.29
CA ASP A 398 -5.31 45.62 18.75
C ASP A 398 -4.23 46.50 19.41
N PHE A 399 -3.01 46.59 18.84
CA PHE A 399 -1.98 47.59 19.21
C PHE A 399 -2.50 49.04 19.08
N MET A 400 -3.16 49.37 17.96
CA MET A 400 -3.71 50.72 17.74
C MET A 400 -4.92 50.99 18.64
N LEU A 401 -5.72 49.96 18.96
CA LEU A 401 -6.81 50.06 19.93
C LEU A 401 -6.33 50.25 21.37
N SER A 402 -5.24 49.60 21.80
CA SER A 402 -4.68 49.82 23.14
C SER A 402 -4.05 51.22 23.26
N PHE A 403 -3.29 51.65 22.24
CA PHE A 403 -2.76 53.02 22.18
C PHE A 403 -3.87 54.09 22.20
N SER A 404 -4.98 53.89 21.48
CA SER A 404 -6.08 54.87 21.47
C SER A 404 -6.93 54.90 22.75
N ARG A 405 -6.82 53.89 23.63
CA ARG A 405 -7.56 53.82 24.91
C ARG A 405 -6.82 54.48 26.06
N ASP A 406 -5.52 54.21 26.22
CA ASP A 406 -4.62 54.93 27.11
C ASP A 406 -3.24 55.05 26.46
N PRO A 407 -2.96 56.15 25.73
CA PRO A 407 -1.67 56.33 25.08
C PRO A 407 -0.53 56.52 26.09
N LYS A 408 -0.81 56.99 27.32
CA LYS A 408 0.24 57.26 28.32
C LYS A 408 0.70 55.96 28.97
N GLY A 409 -0.23 55.15 29.48
CA GLY A 409 0.08 53.83 30.03
C GLY A 409 0.69 52.93 28.95
N TYR A 410 0.10 52.92 27.75
CA TYR A 410 0.57 52.08 26.65
C TYR A 410 1.99 52.43 26.18
N ILE A 411 2.35 53.71 26.03
CA ILE A 411 3.74 54.09 25.72
C ILE A 411 4.69 53.63 26.84
N GLN A 412 4.31 53.79 28.11
CA GLN A 412 5.16 53.40 29.23
C GLN A 412 5.40 51.88 29.28
N ASP A 413 4.38 51.06 29.00
CA ASP A 413 4.50 49.61 28.98
C ASP A 413 5.17 49.08 27.70
N TRP A 414 4.95 49.74 26.56
CA TRP A 414 5.68 49.43 25.32
C TRP A 414 7.19 49.69 25.47
N LEU A 415 7.59 50.80 26.11
CA LEU A 415 9.01 51.07 26.43
C LEU A 415 9.61 50.02 27.39
N LYS A 416 8.84 49.54 28.38
CA LYS A 416 9.28 48.42 29.25
C LYS A 416 9.46 47.13 28.45
N SER A 417 8.53 46.81 27.54
CA SER A 417 8.65 45.64 26.66
C SER A 417 9.90 45.75 25.82
N GLN A 418 10.03 46.80 25.01
CA GLN A 418 11.18 46.94 24.08
C GLN A 418 12.53 46.98 24.80
N SER A 419 12.61 47.52 26.02
CA SER A 419 13.83 47.41 26.84
C SER A 419 14.13 45.98 27.32
N ARG A 420 13.11 45.18 27.64
CA ARG A 420 13.24 43.75 27.97
C ARG A 420 13.61 42.94 26.72
N ASP A 421 12.88 43.15 25.63
CA ASP A 421 13.05 42.44 24.35
C ASP A 421 14.48 42.65 23.82
N LEU A 422 14.98 43.89 23.87
CA LEU A 422 16.35 44.22 23.50
C LEU A 422 17.40 43.53 24.39
N ARG A 423 17.18 43.47 25.71
CA ARG A 423 18.11 42.75 26.64
C ARG A 423 18.16 41.25 26.33
N LEU A 424 17.00 40.64 26.05
CA LEU A 424 16.91 39.23 25.64
C LEU A 424 17.60 38.97 24.30
N MET A 425 17.53 39.91 23.35
CA MET A 425 18.23 39.80 22.05
C MET A 425 19.74 40.06 22.12
N THR A 426 20.27 40.57 23.23
CA THR A 426 21.67 41.01 23.35
C THR A 426 22.43 40.34 24.50
N ASP A 427 21.82 39.38 25.20
CA ASP A 427 22.32 38.76 26.44
C ASP A 427 22.76 39.77 27.50
N VAL A 428 22.17 40.98 27.51
CA VAL A 428 22.48 42.04 28.49
C VAL A 428 21.74 41.74 29.79
N ILE A 429 22.41 40.95 30.63
CA ILE A 429 22.00 40.63 32.00
C ILE A 429 22.18 41.87 32.89
N GLY A 430 21.21 42.10 33.78
CA GLY A 430 21.22 43.19 34.76
C GLY A 430 20.30 44.36 34.41
N ASN A 431 20.28 45.36 35.29
CA ASN A 431 19.64 46.65 35.06
C ASN A 431 20.51 47.76 35.68
N PRO A 432 21.40 48.41 34.91
CA PRO A 432 22.36 49.38 35.44
C PRO A 432 21.73 50.53 36.25
N ASP A 433 20.50 50.95 35.94
CA ASP A 433 19.81 52.01 36.69
C ASP A 433 19.12 51.50 37.98
N GLU A 434 18.98 50.19 38.18
CA GLU A 434 18.68 49.59 39.49
C GLU A 434 19.96 49.33 40.27
N GLU A 435 21.01 48.79 39.65
CA GLU A 435 22.32 48.53 40.27
C GLU A 435 23.02 49.80 40.78
N ARG A 436 22.65 50.98 40.28
CA ARG A 436 23.09 52.30 40.76
C ARG A 436 22.30 52.85 41.95
N ARG A 437 21.22 52.18 42.37
CA ARG A 437 20.35 52.58 43.49
C ARG A 437 20.66 51.76 44.74
N ALA A 438 20.65 52.40 45.92
CA ALA A 438 21.01 51.73 47.18
C ALA A 438 20.03 50.60 47.54
N GLU A 439 18.77 50.77 47.15
CA GLU A 439 17.65 49.83 47.34
C GLU A 439 17.89 48.46 46.69
N PHE A 440 18.72 48.39 45.66
CA PHE A 440 19.13 47.14 45.01
C PHE A 440 20.03 46.27 45.91
N TYR A 441 20.77 46.88 46.84
CA TYR A 441 21.67 46.18 47.77
C TYR A 441 21.05 45.89 49.14
N TYR A 442 19.76 46.20 49.33
CA TYR A 442 18.97 45.78 50.51
C TYR A 442 18.19 44.49 50.27
N GLN A 443 18.56 43.72 49.24
CA GLN A 443 17.88 42.48 48.87
C GLN A 443 18.41 41.28 49.67
N PRO A 444 17.62 40.20 49.87
CA PRO A 444 18.04 39.04 50.67
C PRO A 444 19.33 38.36 50.18
N TRP A 445 19.61 38.42 48.87
CA TRP A 445 20.83 37.84 48.29
C TRP A 445 22.10 38.60 48.66
N SER A 446 22.02 39.86 49.09
CA SER A 446 23.19 40.75 49.20
C SER A 446 24.15 40.31 50.31
N GLN A 447 23.66 39.79 51.44
CA GLN A 447 24.51 39.22 52.49
C GLN A 447 25.28 37.98 52.01
N GLU A 448 24.62 37.09 51.25
CA GLU A 448 25.27 35.89 50.72
C GLU A 448 26.28 36.25 49.61
N ALA A 449 25.93 37.18 48.73
CA ALA A 449 26.81 37.66 47.66
C ALA A 449 28.09 38.31 48.21
N VAL A 450 27.98 39.14 49.24
CA VAL A 450 29.15 39.68 49.97
C VAL A 450 29.99 38.55 50.59
N SER A 451 29.36 37.54 51.19
CA SER A 451 30.07 36.39 51.79
C SER A 451 30.83 35.57 50.74
N ARG A 452 30.19 35.28 49.60
CA ARG A 452 30.80 34.61 48.44
C ARG A 452 31.94 35.44 47.85
N TYR A 453 31.76 36.76 47.72
CA TYR A 453 32.78 37.68 47.23
C TYR A 453 34.02 37.70 48.15
N PHE A 454 33.84 37.81 49.47
CA PHE A 454 34.95 37.75 50.43
C PHE A 454 35.70 36.41 50.34
N TYR A 455 35.00 35.28 50.26
CA TYR A 455 35.64 33.98 50.08
C TYR A 455 36.52 33.93 48.82
N CYS A 456 35.97 34.31 47.66
CA CYS A 456 36.72 34.35 46.41
C CYS A 456 37.90 35.33 46.46
N LYS A 457 37.74 36.49 47.12
CA LYS A 457 38.80 37.50 47.23
C LYS A 457 39.93 37.07 48.17
N ILE A 458 39.62 36.33 49.23
CA ILE A 458 40.61 35.73 50.13
C ILE A 458 41.40 34.64 49.38
N GLN A 459 40.74 33.76 48.62
CA GLN A 459 41.43 32.75 47.82
C GLN A 459 42.31 33.39 46.73
N GLN A 460 41.85 34.46 46.06
CA GLN A 460 42.66 35.22 45.12
C GLN A 460 43.92 35.80 45.79
N ARG A 461 43.78 36.50 46.93
CA ARG A 461 44.93 37.07 47.66
C ARG A 461 45.88 35.99 48.17
N ARG A 462 45.36 34.83 48.59
CA ARG A 462 46.17 33.68 48.97
C ARG A 462 46.99 33.17 47.77
N GLN A 463 46.37 33.00 46.62
CA GLN A 463 47.04 32.53 45.41
C GLN A 463 48.11 33.53 44.91
N GLU A 464 47.84 34.83 44.97
CA GLU A 464 48.82 35.90 44.68
C GLU A 464 50.04 35.82 45.62
N LEU A 465 49.82 35.59 46.92
CA LEU A 465 50.89 35.43 47.91
C LEU A 465 51.68 34.12 47.72
N GLU A 466 51.01 33.01 47.45
CA GLU A 466 51.66 31.71 47.17
C GLU A 466 52.51 31.79 45.89
N GLN A 467 52.04 32.48 44.85
CA GLN A 467 52.84 32.76 43.63
C GLN A 467 54.03 33.68 43.91
N ALA A 468 53.84 34.77 44.66
CA ALA A 468 54.91 35.70 45.02
C ALA A 468 55.99 35.06 45.93
N LEU A 469 55.63 34.06 46.74
CA LEU A 469 56.56 33.28 47.54
C LEU A 469 57.25 32.18 46.71
N ALA A 470 56.55 31.54 45.77
CA ALA A 470 57.15 30.56 44.85
C ALA A 470 58.24 31.21 43.96
N LEU A 471 57.96 32.40 43.42
CA LEU A 471 58.90 33.24 42.65
C LEU A 471 60.10 33.74 43.46
N ARG A 472 60.15 33.47 44.78
CA ARG A 472 61.22 33.89 45.69
C ARG A 472 62.10 32.73 46.16
N ASN A 473 61.77 31.50 45.74
CA ASN A 473 62.49 30.25 46.05
C ASN A 473 63.08 29.60 44.79
N THR A 474 63.26 30.38 43.72
CA THR A 474 63.93 30.03 42.46
C THR A 474 64.96 31.10 42.11
#